data_AF-A0A7W0MHH6-F1
#
_entry.id   AF-A0A7W0MHH6-F1
#
_cell.length_a   1.000
_cell.length_b   1.000
_cell.length_c   1.000
_cell.angle_alpha   90.00
_cell.angle_beta   90.00
_cell.angle_gamma   90.00
#
_symmetry.space_group_name_H-M   'P 1'
#
loop_
_entity.id
_entity.type
_entity.pdbx_description
1 polymer ?
#
loop_
_entity_poly.entity_id
_entity_poly.type
_entity_poly.pdbx_seq_one_letter_code
_entity_poly.pdbx_strand_id
1 'polypeptide(L)'
;MQAPKRPLTTTTGLLALSLTASLITGSTFTRHAGAQSKKTLPGGGAAAPRQPTTGTQRFPSLARHARDLTEMARRGELDLTANRGDEKLRRTIQVLSRHAKNNPVLVSECGTENQTVVSDLARRIAIGDVPANLRGKRLFSLELASLLSGAPDNREFERRLQIVLKEVAGAKSEIIL
;
A
#
# COMPACT_ATOMS: atom_id res chain seq x y z
N MET A 1 -32.48 24.01 48.59
CA MET A 1 -32.36 25.40 48.11
C MET A 1 -31.75 25.36 46.72
N GLN A 2 -32.59 25.48 45.70
CA GLN A 2 -32.24 25.35 44.29
C GLN A 2 -32.65 26.65 43.60
N ALA A 3 -31.69 27.33 42.98
CA ALA A 3 -31.93 28.49 42.15
C ALA A 3 -30.97 28.42 40.95
N PRO A 4 -31.49 28.21 39.73
CA PRO A 4 -30.71 28.31 38.51
C PRO A 4 -30.69 29.76 38.01
N LYS A 5 -29.55 30.22 37.49
CA LYS A 5 -29.49 31.46 36.70
C LYS A 5 -28.73 31.20 35.41
N ARG A 6 -29.47 31.04 34.31
CA ARG A 6 -29.03 31.37 32.95
C ARG A 6 -29.23 32.87 32.75
N PRO A 7 -28.37 33.51 31.95
CA PRO A 7 -28.88 34.50 31.02
C PRO A 7 -28.58 34.11 29.57
N LEU A 8 -29.64 34.15 28.76
CA LEU A 8 -29.61 34.31 27.32
C LEU A 8 -29.06 35.69 27.00
N THR A 9 -28.09 35.77 26.08
CA THR A 9 -27.86 36.99 25.30
C THR A 9 -27.71 36.64 23.82
N THR A 10 -28.71 37.10 23.09
CA THR A 10 -28.88 37.20 21.65
C THR A 10 -27.92 38.24 21.04
N THR A 11 -27.10 37.86 20.06
CA THR A 11 -26.46 38.78 19.09
C THR A 11 -26.12 37.95 17.84
N THR A 12 -26.98 37.89 16.81
CA THR A 12 -26.98 38.75 15.61
C THR A 12 -25.60 38.89 14.95
N GLY A 13 -25.36 38.24 13.81
CA GLY A 13 -24.08 38.43 13.11
C GLY A 13 -23.89 37.62 11.82
N LEU A 14 -24.60 38.05 10.77
CA LEU A 14 -24.21 38.04 9.35
C LEU A 14 -23.77 36.73 8.67
N LEU A 15 -24.66 36.29 7.77
CA LEU A 15 -24.36 35.74 6.45
C LEU A 15 -23.30 36.57 5.71
N ALA A 16 -22.29 35.91 5.14
CA ALA A 16 -21.58 36.40 3.96
C ALA A 16 -21.10 35.20 3.12
N LEU A 17 -21.98 34.77 2.22
CA LEU A 17 -21.70 33.90 1.09
C LEU A 17 -21.10 34.79 -0.02
N SER A 18 -19.83 34.63 -0.37
CA SER A 18 -19.27 35.28 -1.58
C SER A 18 -18.68 34.24 -2.52
N LEU A 19 -19.58 33.79 -3.39
CA LEU A 19 -19.33 33.04 -4.61
C LEU A 19 -18.91 34.04 -5.69
N THR A 20 -17.67 33.98 -6.21
CA THR A 20 -17.34 34.61 -7.51
C THR A 20 -16.36 33.75 -8.28
N ALA A 21 -16.91 32.99 -9.23
CA ALA A 21 -16.19 32.47 -10.38
C ALA A 21 -15.84 33.61 -11.33
N SER A 22 -14.66 33.56 -11.96
CA SER A 22 -14.39 34.33 -13.18
C SER A 22 -13.50 33.53 -14.11
N LEU A 23 -14.09 33.14 -15.24
CA LEU A 23 -13.46 32.54 -16.40
C LEU A 23 -12.64 33.61 -17.13
N ILE A 24 -11.40 33.29 -17.50
CA ILE A 24 -10.68 34.05 -18.53
C ILE A 24 -10.49 33.15 -19.74
N THR A 25 -11.24 33.51 -20.77
CA THR A 25 -11.19 33.06 -22.16
C THR A 25 -10.10 33.83 -22.92
N GLY A 26 -9.41 33.14 -23.82
CA GLY A 26 -8.69 33.73 -24.95
C GLY A 26 -7.38 32.98 -25.23
N SER A 27 -6.94 32.72 -26.45
CA SER A 27 -7.51 32.87 -27.80
C SER A 27 -6.52 32.20 -28.76
N THR A 28 -7.04 31.43 -29.71
CA THR A 28 -6.58 31.23 -31.09
C THR A 28 -5.15 31.66 -31.47
N PHE A 29 -4.31 30.69 -31.87
CA PHE A 29 -3.32 30.92 -32.93
C PHE A 29 -3.17 29.68 -33.82
N THR A 30 -3.14 29.93 -35.12
CA THR A 30 -3.32 28.97 -36.21
C THR A 30 -1.99 28.76 -36.93
N ARG A 31 -1.74 27.51 -37.36
CA ARG A 31 -1.01 27.03 -38.57
C ARG A 31 0.46 27.46 -38.81
N HIS A 32 1.31 26.45 -39.06
CA HIS A 32 2.02 26.18 -40.34
C HIS A 32 2.76 24.84 -40.18
N ALA A 33 2.36 23.77 -40.86
CA ALA A 33 2.87 23.32 -42.16
C ALA A 33 4.39 23.08 -42.20
N GLY A 34 4.77 21.80 -42.17
CA GLY A 34 6.15 21.33 -42.34
C GLY A 34 6.20 19.81 -42.46
N ALA A 35 5.90 19.30 -43.65
CA ALA A 35 6.19 17.92 -44.01
C ALA A 35 7.71 17.72 -44.06
N GLN A 36 8.24 16.63 -43.51
CA GLN A 36 9.40 15.92 -44.08
C GLN A 36 9.39 14.44 -43.71
N SER A 37 9.80 13.69 -44.73
CA SER A 37 9.83 12.24 -44.89
C SER A 37 11.10 11.64 -44.30
N LYS A 38 11.05 10.39 -43.78
CA LYS A 38 12.00 9.27 -44.06
C LYS A 38 12.17 8.25 -42.91
N LYS A 39 12.02 6.97 -43.31
CA LYS A 39 12.97 5.84 -43.10
C LYS A 39 12.84 4.94 -41.84
N THR A 40 12.25 3.76 -42.08
CA THR A 40 12.82 2.40 -41.90
C THR A 40 13.33 1.91 -40.52
N LEU A 41 12.56 0.94 -39.96
CA LEU A 41 12.90 -0.29 -39.17
C LEU A 41 13.89 -0.27 -37.97
N PRO A 42 13.90 -1.29 -37.09
CA PRO A 42 12.83 -1.91 -36.31
C PRO A 42 13.18 -1.90 -34.80
N GLY A 43 12.30 -1.40 -33.93
CA GLY A 43 12.59 -1.22 -32.50
C GLY A 43 11.75 -2.13 -31.60
N GLY A 44 12.42 -2.87 -30.72
CA GLY A 44 11.87 -3.90 -29.86
C GLY A 44 10.66 -3.49 -29.01
N GLY A 45 9.86 -4.51 -28.67
CA GLY A 45 8.68 -4.40 -27.82
C GLY A 45 9.01 -3.79 -26.47
N ALA A 46 8.75 -2.49 -26.36
CA ALA A 46 8.62 -1.80 -25.09
C ALA A 46 7.33 -2.33 -24.44
N ALA A 47 7.51 -3.21 -23.46
CA ALA A 47 6.45 -3.54 -22.52
C ALA A 47 5.96 -2.24 -21.89
N ALA A 48 4.74 -1.84 -22.24
CA ALA A 48 4.07 -0.69 -21.66
C ALA A 48 4.12 -0.80 -20.12
N PRO A 49 4.37 0.31 -19.39
CA PRO A 49 4.22 0.31 -17.96
C PRO A 49 2.77 -0.06 -17.67
N ARG A 50 2.56 -1.23 -17.04
CA ARG A 50 1.26 -1.62 -16.49
C ARG A 50 0.88 -0.55 -15.48
N GLN A 51 0.02 0.38 -15.92
CA GLN A 51 -0.60 1.34 -15.02
C GLN A 51 -1.28 0.54 -13.89
N PRO A 52 -0.97 0.84 -12.62
CA PRO A 52 -1.72 0.26 -11.52
C PRO A 52 -3.14 0.80 -11.62
N THR A 53 -4.09 -0.07 -11.96
CA THR A 53 -5.51 0.28 -11.98
C THR A 53 -5.91 0.76 -10.60
N THR A 54 -6.19 2.06 -10.50
CA THR A 54 -6.75 2.71 -9.34
C THR A 54 -8.10 2.07 -8.98
N GLY A 55 -8.24 1.65 -7.72
CA GLY A 55 -9.50 1.89 -7.00
C GLY A 55 -10.56 0.78 -6.93
N THR A 56 -10.26 -0.48 -7.24
CA THR A 56 -11.06 -1.60 -6.71
C THR A 56 -10.12 -2.48 -5.90
N GLN A 57 -10.28 -2.48 -4.57
CA GLN A 57 -9.49 -3.34 -3.69
C GLN A 57 -9.70 -4.79 -4.14
N ARG A 58 -8.75 -5.33 -4.92
CA ARG A 58 -8.79 -6.69 -5.49
C ARG A 58 -8.92 -7.76 -4.40
N PHE A 59 -8.63 -7.38 -3.15
CA PHE A 59 -8.66 -8.22 -1.95
C PHE A 59 -9.31 -7.42 -0.79
N PRO A 60 -10.65 -7.32 -0.75
CA PRO A 60 -11.36 -6.49 0.22
C PRO A 60 -11.21 -6.96 1.66
N SER A 61 -11.17 -8.27 1.93
CA SER A 61 -10.96 -8.78 3.28
C SER A 61 -9.52 -8.61 3.73
N LEU A 62 -8.55 -8.86 2.85
CA LEU A 62 -7.14 -8.59 3.14
C LEU A 62 -6.90 -7.11 3.47
N ALA A 63 -7.49 -6.18 2.70
CA ALA A 63 -7.34 -4.75 2.93
C ALA A 63 -7.91 -4.26 4.28
N ARG A 64 -8.88 -4.98 4.86
CA ARG A 64 -9.45 -4.65 6.19
C ARG A 64 -8.62 -5.19 7.35
N HIS A 65 -7.96 -6.32 7.14
CA HIS A 65 -7.31 -7.08 8.20
C HIS A 65 -5.78 -7.10 8.08
N ALA A 66 -5.20 -6.49 7.05
CA ALA A 66 -3.77 -6.41 6.85
C ALA A 66 -3.34 -5.02 6.36
N ARG A 67 -2.06 -4.69 6.61
CA ARG A 67 -1.41 -3.46 6.14
C ARG A 67 -0.46 -3.77 5.01
N ASP A 68 -0.47 -2.98 3.93
CA ASP A 68 0.49 -3.14 2.83
C ASP A 68 1.81 -2.43 3.17
N LEU A 69 2.80 -3.21 3.60
CA LEU A 69 4.11 -2.69 3.93
C LEU A 69 4.88 -2.24 2.68
N THR A 70 4.62 -2.84 1.52
CA THR A 70 5.29 -2.45 0.26
C THR A 70 4.81 -1.09 -0.20
N GLU A 71 3.51 -0.81 -0.07
CA GLU A 71 2.96 0.51 -0.34
C GLU A 71 3.50 1.55 0.65
N MET A 72 3.47 1.25 1.95
CA MET A 72 4.04 2.14 2.98
C MET A 72 5.52 2.43 2.69
N ALA A 73 6.28 1.43 2.24
CA ALA A 73 7.67 1.60 1.83
C ALA A 73 7.82 2.55 0.63
N ARG A 74 6.94 2.44 -0.37
CA ARG A 74 6.93 3.35 -1.54
C ARG A 74 6.60 4.79 -1.15
N ARG A 75 5.78 4.97 -0.12
CA ARG A 75 5.41 6.28 0.44
C ARG A 75 6.46 6.84 1.40
N GLY A 76 7.46 6.04 1.80
CA GLY A 76 8.47 6.44 2.77
C GLY A 76 7.98 6.47 4.22
N GLU A 77 6.88 5.78 4.53
CA GLU A 77 6.24 5.76 5.86
C GLU A 77 6.81 4.66 6.78
N LEU A 78 7.62 3.73 6.26
CA LEU A 78 8.27 2.70 7.07
C LEU A 78 9.45 3.28 7.85
N ASP A 79 9.54 2.88 9.11
CA ASP A 79 10.60 3.32 10.01
C ASP A 79 11.98 2.95 9.46
N LEU A 80 12.88 3.95 9.39
CA LEU A 80 14.21 3.83 8.81
C LEU A 80 15.23 3.36 9.85
N THR A 81 14.88 2.35 10.64
CA THR A 81 15.83 1.72 11.56
C THR A 81 16.82 0.87 10.74
N ALA A 82 17.81 1.52 10.13
CA ALA A 82 18.84 0.86 9.34
C ALA A 82 19.72 -0.01 10.25
N ASN A 83 19.63 -1.34 10.11
CA ASN A 83 20.55 -2.25 10.80
C ASN A 83 21.85 -2.38 9.99
N ARG A 84 23.00 -2.22 10.64
CA ARG A 84 24.34 -2.45 10.07
C ARG A 84 24.63 -3.96 10.04
N GLY A 85 23.88 -4.69 9.21
CA GLY A 85 24.05 -6.13 9.04
C GLY A 85 22.83 -6.73 8.34
N ASP A 86 22.98 -7.12 7.07
CA ASP A 86 21.87 -7.59 6.24
C ASP A 86 21.76 -9.12 6.15
N GLU A 87 22.49 -9.88 6.97
CA GLU A 87 22.53 -11.34 6.91
C GLU A 87 21.15 -11.99 7.12
N LYS A 88 20.39 -11.57 8.14
CA LYS A 88 19.03 -12.06 8.38
C LYS A 88 18.12 -11.79 7.17
N LEU A 89 18.23 -10.62 6.55
CA LEU A 89 17.46 -10.25 5.38
C LEU A 89 17.85 -11.07 4.15
N ARG A 90 19.15 -11.25 3.88
CA ARG A 90 19.66 -12.11 2.80
C ARG A 90 19.13 -13.53 2.94
N ARG A 91 19.19 -14.10 4.15
CA ARG A 91 18.65 -15.43 4.44
C ARG A 91 17.14 -15.50 4.24
N THR A 92 16.41 -14.45 4.62
CA THR A 92 14.95 -14.35 4.42
C THR A 92 14.61 -14.36 2.92
N ILE A 93 15.28 -13.54 2.13
CA ILE A 93 15.12 -13.50 0.66
C ILE A 93 15.47 -14.86 0.05
N GLN A 94 16.55 -15.50 0.52
CA GLN A 94 16.96 -16.81 0.05
C GLN A 94 15.87 -17.86 0.33
N VAL A 95 15.27 -17.86 1.52
CA VAL A 95 14.18 -18.78 1.89
C VAL A 95 12.93 -18.52 1.05
N LEU A 96 12.50 -17.26 0.94
CA LEU A 96 11.34 -16.86 0.13
C LEU A 96 11.49 -17.24 -1.36
N SER A 97 12.73 -17.37 -1.82
CA SER A 97 13.05 -17.71 -3.21
C SER A 97 13.12 -19.21 -3.50
N ARG A 98 12.92 -20.07 -2.50
CA ARG A 98 12.88 -21.52 -2.69
C ARG A 98 11.55 -21.94 -3.34
N HIS A 99 11.58 -23.04 -4.07
CA HIS A 99 10.37 -23.68 -4.62
C HIS A 99 9.54 -24.43 -3.57
N ALA A 100 10.15 -24.82 -2.44
CA ALA A 100 9.48 -25.52 -1.35
C ALA A 100 10.01 -25.02 0.00
N LYS A 101 9.17 -25.09 1.04
CA LYS A 101 9.48 -24.60 2.40
C LYS A 101 10.00 -23.16 2.38
N ASN A 102 9.27 -22.30 1.68
CA ASN A 102 9.63 -20.91 1.41
C ASN A 102 9.08 -19.91 2.44
N ASN A 103 8.62 -20.39 3.60
CA ASN A 103 8.10 -19.57 4.68
C ASN A 103 9.21 -19.33 5.71
N PRO A 104 9.90 -18.17 5.69
CA PRO A 104 10.91 -17.85 6.69
C PRO A 104 10.26 -17.64 8.06
N VAL A 105 10.94 -18.08 9.11
CA VAL A 105 10.58 -17.76 10.50
C VAL A 105 11.72 -16.97 11.11
N LEU A 106 11.43 -15.75 11.54
CA LEU A 106 12.40 -14.86 12.16
C LEU A 106 12.37 -15.07 13.67
N VAL A 107 13.48 -15.53 14.23
CA VAL A 107 13.67 -15.72 15.67
C VAL A 107 14.75 -14.74 16.12
N SER A 108 14.43 -13.93 17.12
CA SER A 108 15.34 -12.94 17.70
C SER A 108 15.12 -12.87 19.20
N GLU A 109 16.17 -12.54 19.95
CA GLU A 109 16.12 -12.38 21.41
C GLU A 109 15.45 -11.06 21.82
N CYS A 110 15.41 -10.08 20.89
CA CYS A 110 14.71 -8.80 21.03
C CYS A 110 13.55 -8.69 20.01
N GLY A 111 12.41 -8.15 20.43
CA GLY A 111 11.20 -8.08 19.61
C GLY A 111 11.28 -7.13 18.39
N THR A 112 12.16 -6.15 18.43
CA THR A 112 12.26 -5.08 17.40
C THR A 112 13.07 -5.49 16.17
N GLU A 113 14.08 -6.35 16.31
CA GLU A 113 14.95 -6.72 15.18
C GLU A 113 14.19 -7.40 14.03
N ASN A 114 13.19 -8.21 14.36
CA ASN A 114 12.35 -8.87 13.36
C ASN A 114 11.58 -7.86 12.52
N GLN A 115 11.05 -6.81 13.15
CA GLN A 115 10.32 -5.74 12.47
C GLN A 115 11.24 -4.97 11.52
N THR A 116 12.50 -4.76 11.89
CA THR A 116 13.50 -4.16 11.00
C THR A 116 13.72 -4.99 9.74
N VAL A 117 13.89 -6.31 9.87
CA VAL A 117 14.10 -7.20 8.71
C VAL A 117 12.91 -7.18 7.75
N VAL A 118 11.68 -7.20 8.29
CA VAL A 118 10.45 -7.14 7.49
C VAL A 118 10.30 -5.79 6.79
N SER A 119 10.62 -4.69 7.48
CA SER A 119 10.58 -3.33 6.92
C SER A 119 11.61 -3.14 5.80
N ASP A 120 12.82 -3.66 6.00
CA ASP A 120 13.87 -3.65 4.98
C ASP A 120 13.50 -4.50 3.77
N LEU A 121 12.86 -5.66 3.98
CA LEU A 121 12.34 -6.49 2.90
C LEU A 121 11.30 -5.72 2.07
N ALA A 122 10.34 -5.06 2.73
CA ALA A 122 9.32 -4.25 2.07
C ALA A 122 9.95 -3.15 1.19
N ARG A 123 10.96 -2.46 1.72
CA ARG A 123 11.71 -1.43 1.00
C ARG A 123 12.43 -1.99 -0.21
N ARG A 124 13.14 -3.11 -0.07
CA ARG A 124 13.85 -3.76 -1.18
C ARG A 124 12.88 -4.22 -2.28
N ILE A 125 11.72 -4.77 -1.91
CA ILE A 125 10.67 -5.12 -2.87
C ILE A 125 10.13 -3.87 -3.57
N ALA A 126 9.91 -2.78 -2.85
CA ALA A 126 9.40 -1.52 -3.40
C ALA A 126 10.33 -0.90 -4.46
N ILE A 127 11.64 -0.91 -4.23
CA ILE A 127 12.65 -0.40 -5.18
C ILE A 127 13.08 -1.42 -6.24
N GLY A 128 12.69 -2.69 -6.09
CA GLY A 128 13.06 -3.78 -7.01
C GLY A 128 14.43 -4.41 -6.77
N ASP A 129 15.07 -4.13 -5.64
CA ASP A 129 16.33 -4.72 -5.17
C ASP A 129 16.11 -6.11 -4.53
N VAL A 130 15.48 -6.99 -5.30
CA VAL A 130 15.22 -8.39 -4.93
C VAL A 130 15.38 -9.27 -6.18
N PRO A 131 15.59 -10.59 -6.02
CA PRO A 131 15.69 -11.47 -7.16
C PRO A 131 14.36 -11.52 -7.95
N ALA A 132 14.43 -11.93 -9.22
CA ALA A 132 13.34 -11.79 -10.18
C ALA A 132 12.02 -12.43 -9.72
N ASN A 133 12.11 -13.52 -8.96
CA ASN A 133 10.96 -14.21 -8.40
C ASN A 133 10.21 -13.40 -7.34
N LEU A 134 10.81 -12.40 -6.68
CA LEU A 134 10.17 -11.56 -5.66
C LEU A 134 9.78 -10.17 -6.18
N ARG A 135 10.24 -9.79 -7.38
CA ARG A 135 9.92 -8.48 -7.97
C ARG A 135 8.43 -8.35 -8.26
N GLY A 136 7.88 -7.18 -7.93
CA GLY A 136 6.47 -6.87 -8.16
C GLY A 136 5.50 -7.57 -7.20
N LYS A 137 5.98 -8.38 -6.25
CA LYS A 137 5.14 -8.88 -5.17
C LYS A 137 4.78 -7.78 -4.18
N ARG A 138 3.73 -8.02 -3.39
CA ARG A 138 3.30 -7.15 -2.31
C ARG A 138 3.47 -7.88 -0.98
N LEU A 139 4.11 -7.21 -0.03
CA LEU A 139 4.27 -7.66 1.35
C LEU A 139 3.19 -7.02 2.22
N PHE A 140 2.38 -7.87 2.85
CA PHE A 140 1.34 -7.46 3.79
C PHE A 140 1.71 -7.92 5.20
N SER A 141 1.27 -7.15 6.20
CA SER A 141 1.32 -7.53 7.61
C SER A 141 -0.10 -7.82 8.09
N LEU A 142 -0.36 -9.04 8.55
CA LEU A 142 -1.66 -9.41 9.11
C LEU A 142 -1.86 -8.81 10.51
N GLU A 143 -2.94 -8.08 10.70
CA GLU A 143 -3.29 -7.45 11.97
C GLU A 143 -4.30 -8.32 12.73
N LEU A 144 -3.80 -9.15 13.65
CA LEU A 144 -4.65 -10.06 14.44
C LEU A 144 -5.71 -9.31 15.26
N ALA A 145 -5.40 -8.12 15.77
CA ALA A 145 -6.35 -7.29 16.50
C ALA A 145 -7.56 -6.89 15.64
N SER A 146 -7.37 -6.68 14.33
CA SER A 146 -8.45 -6.37 13.39
C SER A 146 -9.36 -7.58 13.16
N LEU A 147 -8.79 -8.79 13.12
CA LEU A 147 -9.57 -10.02 12.99
C LEU A 147 -10.40 -10.33 14.24
N LEU A 148 -9.82 -10.11 15.42
CA LEU A 148 -10.47 -10.33 16.72
C LEU A 148 -11.55 -9.27 16.99
N SER A 149 -11.36 -8.04 16.51
CA SER A 149 -12.33 -6.97 16.66
C SER A 149 -13.65 -7.33 15.99
N GLY A 150 -14.70 -7.52 16.81
CA GLY A 150 -16.02 -7.92 16.35
C GLY A 150 -16.19 -9.42 16.10
N ALA A 151 -15.28 -10.27 16.55
CA ALA A 151 -15.46 -11.72 16.64
C ALA A 151 -15.61 -12.12 18.12
N PRO A 152 -16.84 -12.21 18.65
CA PRO A 152 -17.07 -12.55 20.06
C PRO A 152 -16.72 -14.01 20.37
N ASP A 153 -16.66 -14.87 19.34
CA ASP A 153 -16.40 -16.29 19.43
C ASP A 153 -15.32 -16.76 18.44
N ASN A 154 -14.64 -17.86 18.80
CA ASN A 154 -13.53 -18.40 18.01
C ASN A 154 -13.95 -18.84 16.59
N ARG A 155 -15.23 -19.23 16.39
CA ARG A 155 -15.72 -19.69 15.08
C ARG A 155 -15.79 -18.55 14.07
N GLU A 156 -16.23 -17.37 14.50
CA GLU A 156 -16.28 -16.19 13.63
C GLU A 156 -14.89 -15.68 13.29
N PHE A 157 -13.94 -15.69 14.24
CA PHE A 157 -12.54 -15.40 13.97
C PHE A 157 -11.96 -16.34 12.90
N GLU A 158 -12.18 -17.65 13.05
CA GLU A 158 -11.69 -18.65 12.10
C GLU A 158 -12.29 -18.41 10.69
N ARG A 159 -13.60 -18.12 10.61
CA ARG A 159 -14.25 -17.80 9.34
C ARG A 159 -13.60 -16.60 8.66
N ARG A 160 -13.31 -15.53 9.39
CA ARG A 160 -12.65 -14.32 8.84
C ARG A 160 -11.23 -14.62 8.37
N LEU A 161 -10.46 -15.33 9.17
CA LEU A 161 -9.11 -15.75 8.79
C LEU A 161 -9.13 -16.61 7.51
N GLN A 162 -10.05 -17.57 7.42
CA GLN A 162 -10.21 -18.39 6.21
C GLN A 162 -10.54 -17.56 4.97
N ILE A 163 -11.36 -16.50 5.09
CA ILE A 163 -11.66 -15.60 3.96
C ILE A 163 -10.39 -14.88 3.51
N VAL A 164 -9.60 -14.33 4.44
CA VAL A 164 -8.33 -13.68 4.12
C VAL A 164 -7.35 -14.65 3.44
N LEU A 165 -7.21 -15.86 3.98
CA LEU A 165 -6.34 -16.88 3.39
C LEU A 165 -6.78 -17.30 1.99
N LYS A 166 -8.10 -17.39 1.74
CA LYS A 166 -8.63 -17.68 0.40
C LYS A 166 -8.31 -16.58 -0.60
N GLU A 167 -8.41 -15.31 -0.20
CA GLU A 167 -8.02 -14.18 -1.05
C GLU A 167 -6.52 -14.22 -1.41
N VAL A 168 -5.66 -14.48 -0.42
CA VAL A 168 -4.21 -14.58 -0.63
C VAL A 168 -3.84 -15.78 -1.51
N ALA A 169 -4.47 -16.94 -1.30
CA ALA A 169 -4.28 -18.11 -2.15
C ALA A 169 -4.73 -17.84 -3.60
N GLY A 170 -5.84 -17.11 -3.78
CA GLY A 170 -6.35 -16.68 -5.07
C GLY A 170 -5.44 -15.68 -5.81
N ALA A 171 -4.57 -14.98 -5.10
CA ALA A 171 -3.66 -13.98 -5.66
C ALA A 171 -2.46 -14.58 -6.44
N LYS A 172 -2.41 -15.91 -6.67
CA LYS A 172 -1.41 -16.60 -7.50
C LYS A 172 0.04 -16.18 -7.19
N SER A 173 0.38 -16.14 -5.89
CA SER A 173 1.70 -15.77 -5.39
C SER A 173 2.11 -14.31 -5.64
N GLU A 174 1.18 -13.39 -5.93
CA GLU A 174 1.45 -11.94 -5.96
C GLU A 174 1.70 -11.37 -4.56
N ILE A 175 1.23 -12.07 -3.53
CA ILE A 175 1.19 -11.61 -2.13
C ILE A 175 2.12 -12.46 -1.27
N ILE A 176 2.88 -11.79 -0.42
CA ILE A 176 3.56 -12.35 0.76
C ILE A 176 2.80 -11.80 1.97
N LEU A 177 2.31 -12.69 2.83
CA LEU A 177 1.57 -12.37 4.06
C LEU A 177 2.41 -12.70 5.29
#